data_AF-A0A820EEY7-F1
#
_entry.id   AF-A0A820EEY7-F1
#
_cell.length_a   1.000
_cell.length_b   1.000
_cell.length_c   1.000
_cell.angle_alpha   90.00
_cell.angle_beta   90.00
_cell.angle_gamma   90.00
#
_symmetry.space_group_name_H-M   'P 1'
#
loop_
_entity.id
_entity.type
_entity.pdbx_description
1 polymer ?
#
loop_
_entity_poly.entity_id
_entity_poly.type
_entity_poly.pdbx_seq_one_letter_code
_entity_poly.pdbx_strand_id
1 'polypeptide(L)' 'SVSGHRVHHDRGIRTGDEVTMILDCDNAQIRFEHHRINQNSRLPVDLHKCPFPWKIFITLRSPNDSIRILV' A
#
# COMPACT_ATOMS: atom_id res chain seq x y z
N SER A 1 -38.41 -1.81 -10.38
CA SER A 1 -37.11 -2.10 -11.01
C SER A 1 -36.26 -0.85 -11.07
N VAL A 2 -35.30 -0.69 -10.15
CA VAL A 2 -34.02 0.01 -10.40
C VAL A 2 -33.00 -0.62 -9.44
N SER A 3 -32.19 -1.54 -9.95
CA SER A 3 -31.04 -2.11 -9.23
C SER A 3 -29.88 -1.14 -9.42
N GLY A 4 -29.63 -0.29 -8.43
CA GLY A 4 -28.45 0.56 -8.40
C GLY A 4 -27.22 -0.30 -8.21
N HIS A 5 -26.57 -0.69 -9.30
CA HIS A 5 -25.25 -1.31 -9.26
C HIS A 5 -24.28 -0.31 -8.61
N ARG A 6 -23.94 -0.56 -7.35
CA ARG A 6 -22.79 0.06 -6.71
C ARG A 6 -21.57 -0.37 -7.51
N VAL A 7 -21.05 0.53 -8.34
CA VAL A 7 -19.75 0.37 -8.98
C VAL A 7 -18.73 0.34 -7.85
N HIS A 8 -18.36 -0.86 -7.41
CA HIS A 8 -17.20 -1.03 -6.54
C HIS A 8 -15.99 -0.59 -7.35
N HIS A 9 -15.51 0.63 -7.09
CA HIS A 9 -14.19 1.03 -7.53
C HIS A 9 -13.21 0.06 -6.90
N ASP A 10 -12.74 -0.86 -7.71
CA ASP A 10 -11.73 -1.82 -7.35
C ASP A 10 -10.40 -1.09 -7.08
N ARG A 11 -10.17 -0.80 -5.80
CA ARG A 11 -8.96 -0.13 -5.31
C ARG A 11 -8.04 -1.10 -4.55
N GLY A 12 -8.32 -2.40 -4.61
CA GLY A 12 -7.50 -3.42 -3.97
C GLY A 12 -6.27 -3.77 -4.80
N ILE A 13 -5.20 -4.15 -4.10
CA ILE A 13 -4.04 -4.82 -4.72
C ILE A 13 -4.48 -6.21 -5.17
N ARG A 14 -4.09 -6.60 -6.38
CA ARG A 14 -4.42 -7.89 -6.99
C ARG A 14 -3.16 -8.62 -7.45
N THR A 15 -3.30 -9.90 -7.77
CA THR A 15 -2.22 -10.69 -8.38
C THR A 15 -1.66 -10.00 -9.62
N GLY A 16 -0.34 -9.87 -9.68
CA GLY A 16 0.37 -9.21 -10.77
C GLY A 16 0.51 -7.70 -10.62
N ASP A 17 -0.12 -7.09 -9.61
CA ASP A 17 0.13 -5.69 -9.31
C ASP A 17 1.52 -5.51 -8.71
N GLU A 18 2.22 -4.50 -9.20
CA GLU A 18 3.42 -3.95 -8.58
C GLU A 18 3.05 -2.67 -7.83
N VAL A 19 3.58 -2.55 -6.62
CA VAL A 19 3.40 -1.38 -5.76
C VAL A 19 4.73 -1.00 -5.15
N THR A 20 4.95 0.30 -4.97
CA THR A 20 6.17 0.83 -4.35
C THR A 20 5.82 1.48 -3.02
N MET A 21 6.51 1.07 -1.95
CA MET A 21 6.48 1.74 -0.66
C MET A 21 7.81 2.48 -0.47
N ILE A 22 7.73 3.79 -0.19
CA ILE A 22 8.91 4.64 0.03
C ILE A 22 8.86 5.15 1.46
N LEU A 23 9.93 4.89 2.22
CA LEU A 23 10.15 5.48 3.54
C LEU A 23 10.98 6.76 3.37
N ASP A 24 10.32 7.91 3.45
CA ASP A 24 10.92 9.22 3.17
C ASP A 24 11.10 9.98 4.50
N CYS A 25 12.26 9.76 5.10
CA CYS A 25 12.60 10.31 6.42
C CYS A 25 12.81 11.83 6.36
N ASP A 26 13.32 12.35 5.25
CA ASP A 26 13.59 13.77 5.07
C ASP A 26 12.31 14.59 5.08
N ASN A 27 11.24 14.05 4.51
CA ASN A 27 9.91 14.66 4.51
C ASN A 27 8.97 14.07 5.57
N ALA A 28 9.50 13.26 6.50
CA ALA A 28 8.73 12.63 7.58
C ALA A 28 7.44 11.96 7.11
N GLN A 29 7.52 11.12 6.07
CA GLN A 29 6.35 10.47 5.46
C GLN A 29 6.64 9.05 4.96
N ILE A 30 5.59 8.26 4.83
CA ILE A 30 5.58 7.01 4.07
C ILE A 30 4.73 7.24 2.83
N ARG A 31 5.26 6.91 1.65
CA ARG A 31 4.52 6.96 0.39
C ARG A 31 4.20 5.56 -0.09
N PHE A 32 3.03 5.41 -0.68
CA PHE A 32 2.58 4.19 -1.33
C PHE A 32 2.11 4.51 -2.74
N GLU A 33 2.68 3.82 -3.71
CA GLU A 33 2.41 4.02 -5.14
C GLU A 33 1.88 2.73 -5.73
N HIS A 34 0.69 2.80 -6.30
CA HIS A 34 0.05 1.68 -6.97
C HIS A 34 0.08 1.89 -8.48
N HIS A 35 0.97 1.19 -9.17
CA HIS A 35 1.32 1.47 -10.57
C HIS A 35 0.14 1.24 -11.53
N ARG A 36 -0.60 0.13 -11.37
CA ARG A 36 -1.75 -0.18 -12.25
C ARG A 36 -2.84 0.89 -12.26
N ILE A 37 -3.24 1.39 -11.09
CA ILE A 37 -4.34 2.36 -10.97
C ILE A 37 -3.84 3.81 -10.87
N ASN A 38 -2.53 4.02 -11.01
CA ASN A 38 -1.86 5.32 -10.88
C ASN A 38 -2.28 6.06 -9.60
N GLN A 39 -2.41 5.34 -8.49
CA GLN A 39 -2.82 5.90 -7.21
C GLN A 39 -1.60 6.10 -6.31
N ASN A 40 -1.46 7.33 -5.80
CA ASN A 40 -0.43 7.68 -4.84
C ASN A 40 -1.09 8.05 -3.50
N SER A 41 -0.61 7.46 -2.42
CA SER A 41 -1.08 7.74 -1.07
C SER A 41 0.11 8.13 -0.19
N ARG A 42 -0.13 9.05 0.75
CA ARG A 42 0.89 9.56 1.65
C ARG A 42 0.39 9.43 3.08
N LEU A 43 1.25 8.92 3.95
CA LEU A 43 1.04 8.83 5.38
C LEU A 43 2.12 9.67 6.08
N PRO A 44 1.79 10.83 6.67
CA PRO A 44 2.75 11.57 7.49
C PRO A 44 3.13 10.75 8.72
N VAL A 45 4.40 10.83 9.13
CA VAL A 45 4.96 10.10 10.26
C VAL A 45 5.65 11.08 11.21
N ASP A 46 5.39 10.91 12.51
CA ASP A 46 6.14 11.59 13.56
C ASP A 46 7.35 10.74 13.95
N LEU A 47 8.54 11.15 13.50
CA LEU A 47 9.79 10.44 13.75
C LEU A 47 10.20 10.42 15.23
N HIS A 48 9.68 11.33 16.07
CA HIS A 48 9.94 11.32 17.51
C HIS A 48 9.12 10.24 18.23
N LYS A 49 7.92 9.93 17.72
CA LYS A 49 7.06 8.87 18.26
C LYS A 49 7.33 7.50 17.64
N CYS A 50 7.90 7.48 16.44
CA CYS A 50 8.28 6.27 15.72
C CYS A 50 9.78 6.28 15.40
N PRO A 51 10.65 6.14 16.42
CA PRO A 51 12.09 6.12 16.20
C PRO A 51 12.53 4.85 15.46
N PHE A 52 13.63 4.97 14.71
CA PHE A 52 14.24 3.85 13.99
C PHE A 52 14.86 2.81 14.95
N PRO A 53 14.97 1.53 14.52
CA PRO A 53 14.69 0.98 13.18
C PRO A 53 13.22 0.56 12.96
N TRP A 54 12.74 0.73 11.73
CA TRP A 54 11.40 0.27 11.32
C TRP A 54 11.46 -1.14 10.74
N LYS A 55 10.34 -1.87 10.88
CA LYS A 55 10.15 -3.20 10.30
C LYS A 55 8.93 -3.16 9.39
N ILE A 56 9.04 -3.78 8.22
CA ILE A 56 7.90 -3.98 7.33
C ILE A 56 7.17 -5.23 7.78
N PHE A 57 5.88 -5.09 8.10
CA PHE A 57 5.02 -6.20 8.45
C PHE A 57 4.04 -6.46 7.31
N ILE A 58 4.05 -7.68 6.78
CA ILE A 58 3.23 -8.08 5.64
C ILE A 58 2.36 -9.26 6.06
N THR A 59 1.05 -9.11 5.94
CA THR A 59 0.08 -10.16 6.25
C THR A 59 -0.55 -10.67 4.96
N LEU A 60 -0.41 -11.97 4.73
CA LEU A 60 -1.07 -12.71 3.66
C LEU A 60 -2.33 -13.34 4.25
N ARG A 61 -3.50 -13.10 3.64
CA ARG A 61 -4.80 -13.42 4.27
C ARG A 61 -5.37 -14.76 3.82
N SER A 62 -5.00 -15.22 2.64
CA SER A 62 -5.55 -16.43 2.04
C SER A 62 -4.45 -17.48 1.80
N PRO A 63 -4.80 -18.78 1.87
CA PRO A 63 -3.91 -19.82 1.40
C PRO A 63 -3.48 -19.54 -0.04
N ASN A 64 -2.19 -19.67 -0.32
CA ASN A 64 -1.53 -19.39 -1.61
C ASN A 64 -1.32 -17.91 -1.96
N ASP A 65 -1.67 -16.97 -1.08
CA ASP A 65 -1.15 -15.61 -1.21
C ASP A 65 0.38 -15.66 -1.17
N SER A 66 1.01 -14.89 -2.05
CA SER A 66 2.46 -14.72 -2.05
C SER A 66 2.80 -13.32 -2.50
N ILE A 67 3.95 -12.85 -2.06
CA ILE A 67 4.52 -11.59 -2.49
C ILE A 67 5.98 -11.80 -2.83
N ARG A 68 6.50 -10.92 -3.68
CA ARG A 68 7.93 -10.81 -3.95
C ARG A 68 8.37 -9.40 -3.58
N ILE A 69 9.34 -9.30 -2.69
CA ILE A 69 9.98 -8.03 -2.37
C ILE A 69 11.04 -7.77 -3.44
N LEU A 70 10.96 -6.61 -4.08
CA LEU A 70 11.94 -6.08 -5.01
C LEU A 70 12.68 -4.94 -4.30
N VAL A 71 14.01 -4.94 -4.37
CA VAL A 71 14.91 -3.92 -3.78
C VAL A 71 15.68 -3.21 -4.87
#